data_AF-A0A2P4UD46-F1
#
_entry.id   AF-A0A2P4UD46-F1
#
_cell.length_a   1.000
_cell.length_b   1.000
_cell.length_c   1.000
_cell.angle_alpha   90.00
_cell.angle_beta   90.00
_cell.angle_gamma   90.00
#
_symmetry.space_group_name_H-M   'P 1'
#
loop_
_entity.id
_entity.type
_entity.pdbx_description
1 polymer ?
#
loop_
_entity_poly.entity_id
_entity_poly.type
_entity_poly.pdbx_seq_one_letter_code
_entity_poly.pdbx_strand_id
1 'polypeptide(L)'
;MDRERVIASDTPAETLPDIVPDAARIERRIAAEHPAARELTAITAVQDGPPHRLWLDEDAGLLLHLSPESPALRCIRVRNPAWNRVLAALMERPLERLAAPGRRYRSRAHAAADLGALADLFRARLVRLRAARDDPAAIVRAARDQIARARDEEDQARRRAFLGWYLRHAFGDGPGAATAAAAVVGDEPVGALFTAWPDYCAEVKAMVADDDDDLDEWAEWAAARRGALRRYHEFRTVGRRLDGARVAALRAAVPDADIGPGRLLFDRMIDPDREDLGWDPGRVFGDCFDAGLSFDQRGPRSLRFRLPGSLARRVEPYRILFGVALAVRDGDVVVELERYEEDRETAYAGTDPAPWLAELLPLRAALLDGDLRALHLAWAHGAQERHNRDRAVRPHGAPALDPDAFTPELHALDRFLNAAP
;
A
#
# COMPACT_ATOMS: atom_id res chain seq x y z
N MET A 1 -30.62 -45.49 -49.36
CA MET A 1 -30.51 -44.62 -50.55
C MET A 1 -30.73 -43.20 -50.07
N ASP A 2 -29.71 -42.60 -49.44
CA ASP A 2 -29.28 -41.23 -49.74
C ASP A 2 -27.96 -40.96 -49.00
N ARG A 3 -27.08 -40.23 -49.67
CA ARG A 3 -25.68 -40.03 -49.32
C ARG A 3 -25.51 -38.69 -48.61
N GLU A 4 -24.89 -38.67 -47.44
CA GLU A 4 -24.19 -37.46 -46.97
C GLU A 4 -22.73 -37.79 -46.62
N ARG A 5 -21.84 -37.15 -47.38
CA ARG A 5 -20.39 -37.18 -47.23
C ARG A 5 -20.00 -36.34 -46.02
N VAL A 6 -19.43 -36.98 -44.99
CA VAL A 6 -18.65 -36.28 -43.96
C VAL A 6 -17.24 -36.09 -44.51
N ILE A 7 -16.88 -34.84 -44.81
CA ILE A 7 -15.51 -34.46 -45.13
C ILE A 7 -14.79 -34.29 -43.79
N ALA A 8 -13.93 -35.25 -43.45
CA ALA A 8 -12.95 -35.08 -42.39
C ALA A 8 -11.83 -34.18 -42.93
N SER A 9 -11.70 -32.97 -42.39
CA SER A 9 -10.50 -32.15 -42.57
C SER A 9 -9.58 -32.36 -41.37
N ASP A 10 -8.60 -33.25 -41.53
CA ASP A 10 -7.40 -33.29 -40.69
C ASP A 10 -6.58 -32.03 -40.98
N THR A 11 -6.72 -31.01 -40.15
CA THR A 11 -5.73 -29.94 -40.03
C THR A 11 -5.11 -30.08 -38.65
N PRO A 12 -3.78 -30.23 -38.51
CA PRO A 12 -3.16 -30.26 -37.20
C PRO A 12 -3.48 -28.96 -36.48
N ALA A 13 -3.99 -29.04 -35.25
CA ALA A 13 -4.15 -27.88 -34.40
C ALA A 13 -2.77 -27.24 -34.24
N GLU A 14 -2.58 -26.11 -34.93
CA GLU A 14 -1.41 -25.27 -34.80
C GLU A 14 -1.39 -24.78 -33.35
N THR A 15 -0.49 -25.33 -32.55
CA THR A 15 -0.32 -24.94 -31.15
C THR A 15 0.19 -23.50 -31.13
N LEU A 16 -0.75 -22.55 -31.08
CA LEU A 16 -0.45 -21.16 -30.79
C LEU A 16 0.26 -21.11 -29.43
N PRO A 17 1.31 -20.29 -29.28
CA PRO A 17 2.00 -20.16 -28.00
C PRO A 17 1.00 -19.74 -26.92
N ASP A 18 1.19 -20.26 -25.71
CA ASP A 18 0.54 -19.79 -24.49
C ASP A 18 0.88 -18.29 -24.31
N ILE A 19 0.11 -17.43 -24.96
CA ILE A 19 0.15 -15.99 -24.70
C ILE A 19 -0.61 -15.82 -23.39
N VAL A 20 0.12 -15.98 -22.28
CA VAL A 20 -0.30 -15.43 -20.99
C VAL A 20 -0.72 -13.99 -21.29
N PRO A 21 -1.99 -13.61 -21.05
CA PRO A 21 -2.44 -12.27 -21.35
C PRO A 21 -1.55 -11.29 -20.60
N ASP A 22 -1.00 -10.31 -21.33
CA ASP A 22 -0.23 -9.22 -20.75
C ASP A 22 -1.04 -8.57 -19.63
N ALA A 23 -0.65 -8.80 -18.37
CA ALA A 23 -1.34 -8.26 -17.20
C ALA A 23 -1.47 -6.74 -17.28
N ALA A 24 -0.47 -6.06 -17.85
CA ALA A 24 -0.50 -4.62 -18.08
C ALA A 24 -1.55 -4.21 -19.12
N ARG A 25 -1.87 -5.07 -20.10
CA ARG A 25 -2.98 -4.83 -21.04
C ARG A 25 -4.33 -4.93 -20.34
N ILE A 26 -4.52 -5.90 -19.45
CA ILE A 26 -5.77 -6.04 -18.68
C ILE A 26 -5.93 -4.86 -17.72
N GLU A 27 -4.88 -4.46 -17.01
CA GLU A 27 -4.90 -3.29 -16.12
C GLU A 27 -5.23 -1.99 -16.87
N ARG A 28 -4.57 -1.74 -18.01
CA ARG A 28 -4.90 -0.58 -18.87
C ARG A 28 -6.36 -0.59 -19.32
N ARG A 29 -6.89 -1.77 -19.63
CA ARG A 29 -8.28 -1.94 -20.01
C ARG A 29 -9.23 -1.65 -18.85
N ILE A 30 -8.94 -2.17 -17.65
CA ILE A 30 -9.72 -1.88 -16.43
C ILE A 30 -9.70 -0.38 -16.14
N ALA A 31 -8.53 0.25 -16.15
CA ALA A 31 -8.40 1.69 -15.92
C ALA A 31 -9.20 2.53 -16.95
N ALA A 32 -9.29 2.07 -18.19
CA ALA A 32 -10.04 2.75 -19.25
C ALA A 32 -11.56 2.52 -19.17
N GLU A 33 -12.00 1.29 -18.91
CA GLU A 33 -13.42 0.91 -18.89
C GLU A 33 -14.10 1.15 -17.54
N HIS A 34 -13.32 1.12 -16.45
CA HIS A 34 -13.75 1.16 -15.07
C HIS A 34 -12.80 2.04 -14.23
N PRO A 35 -12.75 3.37 -14.46
CA PRO A 35 -11.78 4.25 -13.82
C PRO A 35 -11.92 4.34 -12.30
N ALA A 36 -13.09 4.01 -11.75
CA ALA A 36 -13.34 3.94 -10.31
C ALA A 36 -12.98 2.56 -9.69
N ALA A 37 -12.57 1.59 -10.50
CA ALA A 37 -12.25 0.25 -10.02
C ALA A 37 -10.94 0.24 -9.22
N ARG A 38 -11.02 -0.25 -7.98
CA ARG A 38 -9.88 -0.41 -7.07
C ARG A 38 -9.52 -1.87 -6.92
N GLU A 39 -8.24 -2.21 -7.00
CA GLU A 39 -7.78 -3.59 -6.79
C GLU A 39 -7.94 -3.99 -5.32
N LEU A 40 -8.47 -5.19 -5.06
CA LEU A 40 -8.62 -5.78 -3.73
C LEU A 40 -7.37 -6.63 -3.40
N THR A 41 -6.23 -5.96 -3.35
CA THR A 41 -4.90 -6.59 -3.32
C THR A 41 -4.71 -7.51 -2.11
N ALA A 42 -5.33 -7.23 -0.97
CA ALA A 42 -5.14 -8.02 0.22
C ALA A 42 -5.83 -9.39 0.12
N ILE A 43 -7.03 -9.47 -0.48
CA ILE A 43 -7.70 -10.76 -0.76
C ILE A 43 -6.85 -11.60 -1.73
N THR A 44 -6.20 -10.96 -2.69
CA THR A 44 -5.41 -11.64 -3.71
C THR A 44 -4.06 -12.12 -3.19
N ALA A 45 -3.50 -11.46 -2.18
CA ALA A 45 -2.18 -11.75 -1.63
C ALA A 45 -2.17 -12.96 -0.66
N VAL A 46 -3.30 -13.28 -0.02
CA VAL A 46 -3.39 -14.30 1.04
C VAL A 46 -3.65 -15.73 0.53
N GLN A 47 -3.49 -15.95 -0.78
CA GLN A 47 -3.83 -17.21 -1.43
C GLN A 47 -2.60 -18.10 -1.64
N ASP A 48 -2.73 -19.40 -1.33
CA ASP A 48 -1.73 -20.38 -1.74
C ASP A 48 -2.04 -20.84 -3.17
N GLY A 49 -1.43 -20.20 -4.16
CA GLY A 49 -1.63 -20.55 -5.57
C GLY A 49 -1.40 -19.39 -6.54
N PRO A 50 -1.60 -19.62 -7.85
CA PRO A 50 -1.52 -18.54 -8.83
C PRO A 50 -2.59 -17.48 -8.52
N PRO A 51 -2.23 -16.19 -8.49
CA PRO A 51 -3.07 -15.17 -7.87
C PRO A 51 -4.32 -14.93 -8.69
N HIS A 52 -5.49 -15.09 -8.07
CA HIS A 52 -6.67 -14.38 -8.57
C HIS A 52 -6.39 -12.88 -8.48
N ARG A 53 -6.93 -12.09 -9.41
CA ARG A 53 -6.94 -10.63 -9.29
C ARG A 53 -8.36 -10.12 -9.27
N LEU A 54 -8.62 -9.19 -8.36
CA LEU A 54 -9.95 -8.67 -8.10
C LEU A 54 -9.91 -7.16 -8.11
N TRP A 55 -10.86 -6.54 -8.79
CA TRP A 55 -11.12 -5.11 -8.68
C TRP A 55 -12.57 -4.87 -8.33
N LEU A 56 -12.83 -3.87 -7.49
CA LEU A 56 -14.15 -3.43 -7.10
C LEU A 56 -14.39 -2.04 -7.67
N ASP A 57 -15.34 -1.94 -8.58
CA ASP A 57 -15.89 -0.68 -9.07
C ASP A 57 -17.14 -0.38 -8.23
N GLU A 58 -16.96 0.48 -7.21
CA GLU A 58 -18.03 0.78 -6.24
C GLU A 58 -19.19 1.50 -6.93
N ASP A 59 -18.87 2.43 -7.83
CA ASP A 59 -19.84 3.25 -8.56
C ASP A 59 -20.70 2.41 -9.50
N ALA A 60 -20.06 1.50 -10.25
CA ALA A 60 -20.78 0.60 -11.15
C ALA A 60 -21.42 -0.59 -10.42
N GLY A 61 -21.07 -0.83 -9.16
CA GLY A 61 -21.48 -2.02 -8.41
C GLY A 61 -20.99 -3.31 -9.10
N LEU A 62 -19.73 -3.32 -9.54
CA LEU A 62 -19.10 -4.44 -10.25
C LEU A 62 -17.89 -4.97 -9.49
N LEU A 63 -17.76 -6.30 -9.50
CA LEU A 63 -16.54 -7.00 -9.16
C LEU A 63 -15.92 -7.52 -10.46
N LEU A 64 -14.75 -7.01 -10.81
CA LEU A 64 -13.95 -7.48 -11.93
C LEU A 64 -13.03 -8.57 -11.41
N HIS A 65 -13.06 -9.75 -12.04
CA HIS A 65 -12.35 -10.93 -11.58
C HIS A 65 -11.53 -11.53 -12.71
N LEU A 66 -10.22 -11.62 -12.49
CA LEU A 66 -9.31 -12.38 -13.34
C LEU A 66 -8.93 -13.66 -12.61
N SER A 67 -9.23 -14.79 -13.24
CA SER A 67 -8.92 -16.12 -12.69
C SER A 67 -7.62 -16.65 -13.29
N PRO A 68 -6.77 -17.35 -12.53
CA PRO A 68 -5.58 -17.99 -13.11
C PRO A 68 -5.94 -19.04 -14.18
N GLU A 69 -7.13 -19.65 -14.08
CA GLU A 69 -7.62 -20.65 -15.04
C GLU A 69 -8.17 -20.05 -16.34
N SER A 70 -8.34 -18.73 -16.40
CA SER A 70 -9.00 -18.07 -17.53
C SER A 70 -8.44 -16.67 -17.78
N PRO A 71 -7.86 -16.42 -18.96
CA PRO A 71 -7.31 -15.10 -19.31
C PRO A 71 -8.39 -14.02 -19.50
N ALA A 72 -9.67 -14.42 -19.53
CA ALA A 72 -10.79 -13.50 -19.68
C ALA A 72 -11.16 -12.81 -18.35
N LEU A 73 -11.17 -11.48 -18.37
CA LEU A 73 -11.72 -10.65 -17.29
C LEU A 73 -13.24 -10.86 -17.19
N ARG A 74 -13.70 -11.32 -16.02
CA ARG A 74 -15.13 -11.51 -15.72
C ARG A 74 -15.67 -10.30 -14.96
N CYS A 75 -16.76 -9.71 -15.44
CA CYS A 75 -17.44 -8.61 -14.73
C CYS A 75 -18.70 -9.15 -14.03
N ILE A 76 -18.72 -9.11 -12.70
CA ILE A 76 -19.79 -9.69 -11.87
C ILE A 76 -20.51 -8.56 -11.13
N ARG A 77 -21.81 -8.37 -11.38
CA ARG A 77 -22.61 -7.40 -10.60
C ARG A 77 -22.71 -7.82 -9.14
N VAL A 78 -22.62 -6.87 -8.21
CA VAL A 78 -22.66 -7.13 -6.75
C VAL A 78 -23.95 -7.80 -6.28
N ARG A 79 -25.06 -7.61 -7.01
CA ARG A 79 -26.34 -8.28 -6.75
C ARG A 79 -26.38 -9.73 -7.24
N ASN A 80 -25.47 -10.14 -8.12
CA ASN A 80 -25.40 -11.50 -8.64
C ASN A 80 -24.94 -12.47 -7.53
N PRO A 81 -25.61 -13.62 -7.31
CA PRO A 81 -25.16 -14.63 -6.35
C PRO A 81 -23.74 -15.16 -6.59
N ALA A 82 -23.25 -15.14 -7.84
CA ALA A 82 -21.89 -15.53 -8.20
C ALA A 82 -20.82 -14.70 -7.46
N TRP A 83 -21.12 -13.44 -7.15
CA TRP A 83 -20.26 -12.55 -6.36
C TRP A 83 -19.93 -13.13 -4.98
N ASN A 84 -20.96 -13.63 -4.27
CA ASN A 84 -20.76 -14.26 -2.95
C ASN A 84 -19.92 -15.53 -3.07
N ARG A 85 -20.11 -16.32 -4.14
CA ARG A 85 -19.36 -17.57 -4.33
C ARG A 85 -17.88 -17.30 -4.55
N VAL A 86 -17.55 -16.29 -5.37
CA VAL A 86 -16.16 -15.88 -5.60
C VAL A 86 -15.54 -15.41 -4.29
N LEU A 87 -16.13 -14.42 -3.62
CA LEU A 87 -15.55 -13.90 -2.37
C LEU A 87 -15.48 -14.95 -1.25
N ALA A 88 -16.49 -15.82 -1.13
CA ALA A 88 -16.46 -16.90 -0.14
C ALA A 88 -15.32 -17.89 -0.41
N ALA A 89 -15.11 -18.29 -1.67
CA ALA A 89 -14.01 -19.19 -2.02
C ALA A 89 -12.64 -18.57 -1.73
N LEU A 90 -12.45 -17.29 -2.06
CA LEU A 90 -11.16 -16.61 -1.85
C LEU A 90 -10.90 -16.31 -0.36
N MET A 91 -11.97 -16.11 0.43
CA MET A 91 -11.89 -15.80 1.86
C MET A 91 -12.02 -17.01 2.77
N GLU A 92 -12.23 -18.22 2.24
CA GLU A 92 -12.40 -19.44 3.04
C GLU A 92 -11.22 -19.65 3.99
N ARG A 93 -9.99 -19.69 3.44
CA ARG A 93 -8.77 -19.89 4.24
C ARG A 93 -8.47 -18.73 5.21
N PRO A 94 -8.52 -17.44 4.79
CA PRO A 94 -8.35 -16.34 5.74
C PRO A 94 -9.36 -16.38 6.88
N LEU A 95 -10.64 -16.62 6.60
CA LEU A 95 -11.67 -16.68 7.63
C LEU A 95 -11.50 -17.90 8.54
N GLU A 96 -11.05 -19.03 8.01
CA GLU A 96 -10.70 -20.21 8.78
C GLU A 96 -9.51 -19.96 9.73
N ARG A 97 -8.51 -19.17 9.33
CA ARG A 97 -7.37 -18.82 10.19
C ARG A 97 -7.74 -17.78 11.24
N LEU A 98 -8.48 -16.76 10.83
CA LEU A 98 -9.08 -15.77 11.72
C LEU A 98 -10.06 -16.38 12.72
N ALA A 99 -10.54 -17.60 12.46
CA ALA A 99 -11.41 -18.37 13.35
C ALA A 99 -10.66 -19.19 14.43
N ALA A 100 -9.33 -19.19 14.40
CA ALA A 100 -8.51 -19.79 15.45
C ALA A 100 -7.09 -19.18 15.42
N PRO A 101 -6.95 -17.87 15.72
CA PRO A 101 -5.72 -17.14 15.40
C PRO A 101 -4.47 -17.75 16.02
N GLY A 102 -4.51 -18.09 17.32
CA GLY A 102 -3.35 -18.61 18.05
C GLY A 102 -2.90 -20.03 17.70
N ARG A 103 -3.59 -20.72 16.78
CA ARG A 103 -3.17 -22.07 16.32
C ARG A 103 -2.83 -22.12 14.84
N ARG A 104 -3.16 -21.08 14.07
CA ARG A 104 -3.19 -21.14 12.61
C ARG A 104 -2.32 -20.10 11.93
N TYR A 105 -1.97 -19.02 12.62
CA TYR A 105 -1.00 -18.06 12.11
C TYR A 105 0.42 -18.48 12.44
N ARG A 106 1.31 -18.20 11.48
CA ARG A 106 2.77 -18.42 11.56
C ARG A 106 3.56 -17.12 11.76
N SER A 107 2.86 -16.01 11.96
CA SER A 107 3.43 -14.71 12.32
C SER A 107 2.32 -13.65 12.40
N ARG A 108 2.62 -12.55 13.08
CA ARG A 108 1.78 -11.34 13.06
C ARG A 108 1.64 -10.73 11.67
N ALA A 109 2.66 -10.86 10.81
CA ALA A 109 2.60 -10.39 9.42
C ALA A 109 1.57 -11.19 8.61
N HIS A 110 1.57 -12.52 8.76
CA HIS A 110 0.56 -13.38 8.14
C HIS A 110 -0.86 -13.04 8.64
N ALA A 111 -1.01 -12.76 9.94
CA ALA A 111 -2.29 -12.29 10.50
C ALA A 111 -2.69 -10.90 9.96
N ALA A 112 -1.72 -9.99 9.79
CA ALA A 112 -1.98 -8.67 9.22
C ALA A 112 -2.46 -8.76 7.77
N ALA A 113 -1.91 -9.66 6.97
CA ALA A 113 -2.35 -9.91 5.59
C ALA A 113 -3.82 -10.37 5.55
N ASP A 114 -4.20 -11.33 6.40
CA ASP A 114 -5.59 -11.81 6.50
C ASP A 114 -6.57 -10.75 7.04
N LEU A 115 -6.13 -9.92 7.98
CA LEU A 115 -6.91 -8.77 8.45
C LEU A 115 -7.11 -7.73 7.33
N GLY A 116 -6.10 -7.53 6.48
CA GLY A 116 -6.22 -6.73 5.25
C GLY A 116 -7.24 -7.32 4.29
N ALA A 117 -7.18 -8.64 4.05
CA ALA A 117 -8.15 -9.34 3.20
C ALA A 117 -9.58 -9.24 3.76
N LEU A 118 -9.73 -9.29 5.08
CA LEU A 118 -11.00 -9.09 5.75
C LEU A 118 -11.54 -7.66 5.55
N ALA A 119 -10.69 -6.63 5.61
CA ALA A 119 -11.10 -5.26 5.34
C ALA A 119 -11.55 -5.07 3.88
N ASP A 120 -10.85 -5.67 2.92
CA ASP A 120 -11.28 -5.68 1.51
C ASP A 120 -12.62 -6.41 1.32
N LEU A 121 -12.84 -7.52 2.02
CA LEU A 121 -14.13 -8.21 2.05
C LEU A 121 -15.24 -7.30 2.62
N PHE A 122 -14.94 -6.53 3.66
CA PHE A 122 -15.88 -5.57 4.25
C PHE A 122 -16.26 -4.48 3.25
N ARG A 123 -15.29 -3.92 2.53
CA ARG A 123 -15.54 -2.95 1.45
C ARG A 123 -16.45 -3.53 0.38
N ALA A 124 -16.14 -4.73 -0.10
CA ALA A 124 -16.97 -5.41 -1.09
C ALA A 124 -18.42 -5.63 -0.58
N ARG A 125 -18.58 -6.08 0.67
CA ARG A 125 -19.91 -6.25 1.30
C ARG A 125 -20.66 -4.93 1.45
N LEU A 126 -19.97 -3.84 1.77
CA LEU A 126 -20.57 -2.53 1.89
C LEU A 126 -21.16 -2.06 0.56
N VAL A 127 -20.43 -2.19 -0.55
CA VAL A 127 -20.95 -1.85 -1.89
C VAL A 127 -22.22 -2.64 -2.20
N ARG A 128 -22.24 -3.94 -1.88
CA ARG A 128 -23.45 -4.75 -2.06
C ARG A 128 -24.60 -4.29 -1.18
N LEU A 129 -24.35 -3.93 0.08
CA LEU A 129 -25.38 -3.44 1.00
C LEU A 129 -25.95 -2.11 0.52
N ARG A 130 -25.09 -1.17 0.09
CA ARG A 130 -25.49 0.10 -0.52
C ARG A 130 -26.34 -0.13 -1.77
N ALA A 131 -25.90 -1.04 -2.65
CA ALA A 131 -26.67 -1.42 -3.82
C ALA A 131 -28.04 -2.05 -3.50
N ALA A 132 -28.33 -2.46 -2.25
CA ALA A 132 -29.63 -2.94 -1.82
C ALA A 132 -30.39 -1.95 -0.94
N ARG A 133 -29.69 -0.99 -0.33
CA ARG A 133 -30.17 -0.10 0.73
C ARG A 133 -29.36 1.20 0.70
N ASP A 134 -30.01 2.30 0.35
CA ASP A 134 -29.35 3.61 0.31
C ASP A 134 -29.37 4.33 1.68
N ASP A 135 -30.13 3.81 2.65
CA ASP A 135 -30.25 4.37 4.00
C ASP A 135 -29.19 3.78 4.97
N PRO A 136 -28.29 4.62 5.55
CA PRO A 136 -27.34 4.19 6.58
C PRO A 136 -27.99 3.44 7.74
N ALA A 137 -29.19 3.84 8.19
CA ALA A 137 -29.87 3.17 9.29
C ALA A 137 -30.33 1.77 8.90
N ALA A 138 -30.75 1.56 7.65
CA ALA A 138 -31.07 0.24 7.12
C ALA A 138 -29.83 -0.65 7.00
N ILE A 139 -28.66 -0.09 6.69
CA ILE A 139 -27.39 -0.82 6.68
C ILE A 139 -27.00 -1.23 8.10
N VAL A 140 -27.06 -0.33 9.08
CA VAL A 140 -26.78 -0.62 10.50
C VAL A 140 -27.73 -1.69 11.03
N ARG A 141 -29.04 -1.60 10.75
CA ARG A 141 -30.02 -2.65 11.11
C ARG A 141 -29.66 -3.99 10.49
N ALA A 142 -29.33 -4.02 9.20
CA ALA A 142 -28.94 -5.27 8.53
C ALA A 142 -27.65 -5.87 9.11
N ALA A 143 -26.66 -5.05 9.47
CA ALA A 143 -25.45 -5.51 10.14
C ALA A 143 -25.75 -6.08 11.54
N ARG A 144 -26.65 -5.44 12.30
CA ARG A 144 -27.11 -5.94 13.61
C ARG A 144 -27.86 -7.26 13.50
N ASP A 145 -28.76 -7.39 12.53
CA ASP A 145 -29.44 -8.66 12.26
C ASP A 145 -28.43 -9.78 11.94
N GLN A 146 -27.34 -9.44 11.26
CA GLN A 146 -26.24 -10.39 11.06
C GLN A 146 -25.53 -10.68 12.38
N ILE A 147 -25.16 -9.69 13.20
CA ILE A 147 -24.52 -9.93 14.51
C ILE A 147 -25.40 -10.86 15.38
N ALA A 148 -26.71 -10.66 15.40
CA ALA A 148 -27.65 -11.50 16.15
C ALA A 148 -27.76 -12.94 15.63
N ARG A 149 -27.38 -13.19 14.36
CA ARG A 149 -27.32 -14.51 13.72
C ARG A 149 -25.88 -15.05 13.66
N ALA A 150 -24.98 -14.53 14.49
CA ALA A 150 -23.65 -15.11 14.62
C ALA A 150 -23.76 -16.54 15.15
N ARG A 151 -22.90 -17.44 14.65
CA ARG A 151 -22.92 -18.86 15.03
C ARG A 151 -22.21 -19.12 16.36
N ASP A 152 -21.24 -18.27 16.69
CA ASP A 152 -20.33 -18.36 17.82
C ASP A 152 -19.82 -16.94 18.16
N GLU A 153 -19.09 -16.82 19.27
CA GLU A 153 -18.56 -15.54 19.78
C GLU A 153 -17.61 -14.86 18.81
N GLU A 154 -16.87 -15.64 18.02
CA GLU A 154 -15.87 -15.13 17.09
C GLU A 154 -16.49 -14.60 15.79
N ASP A 155 -17.51 -15.29 15.27
CA ASP A 155 -18.36 -14.78 14.21
C ASP A 155 -19.12 -13.53 14.67
N GLN A 156 -19.50 -13.46 15.96
CA GLN A 156 -20.09 -12.25 16.54
C GLN A 156 -19.07 -11.10 16.60
N ALA A 157 -17.85 -11.38 17.08
CA ALA A 157 -16.76 -10.41 17.17
C ALA A 157 -16.41 -9.84 15.80
N ARG A 158 -16.23 -10.70 14.78
CA ARG A 158 -15.95 -10.29 13.40
C ARG A 158 -17.09 -9.48 12.78
N ARG A 159 -18.36 -9.83 13.03
CA ARG A 159 -19.51 -9.06 12.53
C ARG A 159 -19.65 -7.71 13.25
N ARG A 160 -19.30 -7.63 14.54
CA ARG A 160 -19.17 -6.36 15.27
C ARG A 160 -18.03 -5.51 14.73
N ALA A 161 -16.89 -6.13 14.43
CA ALA A 161 -15.75 -5.47 13.82
C ALA A 161 -16.11 -4.89 12.43
N PHE A 162 -16.90 -5.60 11.62
CA PHE A 162 -17.47 -5.07 10.37
C PHE A 162 -18.33 -3.82 10.62
N LEU A 163 -19.23 -3.85 11.60
CA LEU A 163 -20.07 -2.69 11.92
C LEU A 163 -19.21 -1.49 12.34
N GLY A 164 -18.21 -1.69 13.20
CA GLY A 164 -17.26 -0.65 13.59
C GLY A 164 -16.49 -0.07 12.42
N TRP A 165 -15.95 -0.95 11.56
CA TRP A 165 -15.27 -0.57 10.32
C TRP A 165 -16.16 0.26 9.39
N TYR A 166 -17.43 -0.14 9.24
CA TYR A 166 -18.43 0.56 8.44
C TYR A 166 -18.72 1.96 8.99
N LEU A 167 -18.97 2.09 10.31
CA LEU A 167 -19.31 3.36 10.91
C LEU A 167 -18.19 4.39 10.72
N ARG A 168 -16.93 3.97 10.90
CA ARG A 168 -15.76 4.84 10.64
C ARG A 168 -15.66 5.25 9.17
N HIS A 169 -15.90 4.34 8.23
CA HIS A 169 -15.88 4.68 6.80
C HIS A 169 -17.06 5.55 6.37
N ALA A 170 -18.24 5.36 6.95
CA ALA A 170 -19.46 6.07 6.56
C ALA A 170 -19.53 7.48 7.17
N PHE A 171 -19.04 7.66 8.39
CA PHE A 171 -19.17 8.91 9.15
C PHE A 171 -17.83 9.63 9.39
N GLY A 172 -16.70 9.00 9.04
CA GLY A 172 -15.35 9.50 9.26
C GLY A 172 -14.83 9.27 10.67
N ASP A 173 -13.66 9.83 10.97
CA ASP A 173 -13.00 9.77 12.28
C ASP A 173 -12.96 11.13 13.00
N GLY A 174 -13.67 12.13 12.45
CA GLY A 174 -13.66 13.50 12.98
C GLY A 174 -14.54 13.69 14.24
N PRO A 175 -14.43 14.84 14.92
CA PRO A 175 -15.17 15.13 16.16
C PRO A 175 -16.70 15.03 16.02
N GLY A 176 -17.25 15.20 14.82
CA GLY A 176 -18.68 15.06 14.53
C GLY A 176 -19.12 13.65 14.13
N ALA A 177 -18.19 12.73 13.85
CA ALA A 177 -18.50 11.41 13.33
C ALA A 177 -19.29 10.56 14.33
N ALA A 178 -18.88 10.59 15.61
CA ALA A 178 -19.57 9.86 16.68
C ALA A 178 -21.01 10.34 16.86
N THR A 179 -21.24 11.65 16.80
CA THR A 179 -22.59 12.24 16.88
C THR A 179 -23.46 11.84 15.68
N ALA A 180 -22.91 11.88 14.47
CA ALA A 180 -23.62 11.47 13.26
C ALA A 180 -23.96 9.98 13.28
N ALA A 181 -23.02 9.14 13.71
CA ALA A 181 -23.25 7.71 13.89
C ALA A 181 -24.28 7.41 15.00
N ALA A 182 -24.29 8.17 16.10
CA ALA A 182 -25.24 7.98 17.20
C ALA A 182 -26.70 8.13 16.73
N ALA A 183 -26.97 9.06 15.82
CA ALA A 183 -28.30 9.24 15.24
C ALA A 183 -28.80 8.00 14.45
N VAL A 184 -27.88 7.16 13.96
CA VAL A 184 -28.17 5.98 13.15
C VAL A 184 -28.15 4.70 13.98
N VAL A 185 -27.27 4.66 14.98
CA VAL A 185 -27.03 3.52 15.86
C VAL A 185 -28.04 3.47 17.02
N GLY A 186 -28.60 4.60 17.47
CA GLY A 186 -29.53 4.64 18.60
C GLY A 186 -28.80 4.53 19.95
N ASP A 187 -29.33 3.74 20.89
CA ASP A 187 -28.90 3.75 22.30
C ASP A 187 -27.55 3.05 22.59
N GLU A 188 -26.94 2.40 21.60
CA GLU A 188 -25.67 1.69 21.79
C GLU A 188 -24.50 2.70 21.83
N PRO A 189 -23.53 2.55 22.75
CA PRO A 189 -22.41 3.47 22.85
C PRO A 189 -21.54 3.40 21.59
N VAL A 190 -21.66 4.41 20.73
CA VAL A 190 -20.93 4.53 19.46
C VAL A 190 -19.42 4.40 19.63
N GLY A 191 -18.87 4.87 20.77
CA GLY A 191 -17.45 4.72 21.07
C GLY A 191 -17.00 3.26 21.06
N ALA A 192 -17.75 2.35 21.67
CA ALA A 192 -17.42 0.92 21.68
C ALA A 192 -17.53 0.29 20.28
N LEU A 193 -18.47 0.77 19.45
CA LEU A 193 -18.57 0.31 18.06
C LEU A 193 -17.40 0.82 17.21
N PHE A 194 -16.96 2.06 17.40
CA PHE A 194 -15.83 2.63 16.66
C PHE A 194 -14.51 1.91 16.97
N THR A 195 -14.33 1.43 18.20
CA THR A 195 -13.13 0.65 18.58
C THR A 195 -13.23 -0.83 18.20
N ALA A 196 -14.42 -1.36 17.88
CA ALA A 196 -14.59 -2.79 17.61
C ALA A 196 -13.67 -3.35 16.50
N TRP A 197 -13.39 -2.59 15.44
CA TRP A 197 -12.43 -3.01 14.40
C TRP A 197 -10.97 -2.97 14.87
N PRO A 198 -10.46 -1.83 15.41
CA PRO A 198 -9.16 -1.77 16.05
C PRO A 198 -8.92 -2.84 17.13
N ASP A 199 -9.91 -3.06 18.00
CA ASP A 199 -9.84 -4.01 19.10
C ASP A 199 -9.74 -5.44 18.56
N TYR A 200 -10.58 -5.80 17.57
CA TYR A 200 -10.49 -7.09 16.89
C TYR A 200 -9.13 -7.31 16.23
N CYS A 201 -8.59 -6.30 15.54
CA CYS A 201 -7.25 -6.38 14.96
C CYS A 201 -6.17 -6.62 16.02
N ALA A 202 -6.25 -5.91 17.15
CA ALA A 202 -5.29 -6.02 18.23
C ALA A 202 -5.37 -7.39 18.92
N GLU A 203 -6.59 -7.88 19.15
CA GLU A 203 -6.85 -9.19 19.75
C GLU A 203 -6.30 -10.32 18.87
N VAL A 204 -6.62 -10.33 17.56
CA VAL A 204 -6.07 -11.32 16.62
C VAL A 204 -4.54 -11.31 16.67
N LYS A 205 -3.90 -10.12 16.62
CA LYS A 205 -2.43 -9.99 16.67
C LYS A 205 -1.81 -10.41 18.00
N ALA A 206 -2.55 -10.27 19.11
CA ALA A 206 -2.11 -10.69 20.43
C ALA A 206 -2.26 -12.21 20.64
N MET A 207 -3.22 -12.84 19.97
CA MET A 207 -3.44 -14.30 20.02
C MET A 207 -2.46 -15.09 19.17
N VAL A 208 -1.95 -14.51 18.09
CA VAL A 208 -0.81 -15.09 17.37
C VAL A 208 0.38 -15.00 18.30
N ALA A 209 0.92 -16.18 18.67
CA ALA A 209 2.20 -16.24 19.37
C ALA A 209 3.16 -15.30 18.63
N ASP A 210 3.91 -14.48 19.36
CA ASP A 210 5.08 -13.93 18.73
C ASP A 210 5.87 -15.15 18.26
N ASP A 211 5.95 -15.38 16.95
CA ASP A 211 7.00 -16.21 16.35
C ASP A 211 8.36 -15.48 16.53
N ASP A 212 8.58 -14.96 17.74
CA ASP A 212 9.89 -14.85 18.36
C ASP A 212 10.37 -16.25 18.82
N ASP A 213 9.57 -17.31 18.76
CA ASP A 213 10.09 -18.68 18.95
C ASP A 213 10.72 -19.28 17.67
N ASP A 214 10.53 -18.63 16.52
CA ASP A 214 11.43 -18.78 15.38
C ASP A 214 12.76 -18.03 15.63
N LEU A 215 12.96 -17.31 16.74
CA LEU A 215 14.25 -16.72 17.07
C LEU A 215 15.36 -17.75 17.26
N ASP A 216 15.15 -19.07 17.29
CA ASP A 216 16.29 -20.02 17.34
C ASP A 216 16.74 -20.48 15.94
N GLU A 217 15.83 -20.86 15.03
CA GLU A 217 16.16 -21.13 13.61
C GLU A 217 16.46 -19.82 12.85
N TRP A 218 15.79 -18.73 13.24
CA TRP A 218 16.09 -17.36 12.85
C TRP A 218 17.22 -16.76 13.69
N ALA A 219 17.56 -17.23 14.90
CA ALA A 219 18.86 -16.90 15.51
C ALA A 219 19.96 -17.63 14.78
N GLU A 220 19.74 -18.80 14.21
CA GLU A 220 20.73 -19.50 13.39
C GLU A 220 20.85 -18.84 12.01
N TRP A 221 19.74 -18.43 11.38
CA TRP A 221 19.71 -17.69 10.11
C TRP A 221 20.18 -16.23 10.26
N ALA A 222 19.73 -15.52 11.29
CA ALA A 222 20.20 -14.21 11.69
C ALA A 222 21.52 -14.28 12.45
N ALA A 223 22.01 -15.40 13.02
CA ALA A 223 23.43 -15.53 13.41
C ALA A 223 24.30 -15.77 12.19
N ALA A 224 23.80 -16.47 11.18
CA ALA A 224 24.47 -16.60 9.89
C ALA A 224 24.52 -15.28 9.10
N ARG A 225 23.66 -14.29 9.44
CA ARG A 225 23.59 -12.95 8.82
C ARG A 225 23.72 -11.77 9.80
N ARG A 226 24.08 -12.02 11.06
CA ARG A 226 24.24 -11.01 12.12
C ARG A 226 25.46 -10.18 11.74
N GLY A 227 25.18 -9.01 11.18
CA GLY A 227 26.21 -8.08 10.77
C GLY A 227 26.12 -7.64 9.31
N ALA A 228 24.98 -7.73 8.61
CA ALA A 228 24.84 -6.97 7.37
C ALA A 228 23.41 -6.49 7.12
N LEU A 229 23.21 -5.17 7.03
CA LEU A 229 21.97 -4.49 6.67
C LEU A 229 22.03 -4.01 5.22
N ARG A 230 20.97 -4.19 4.46
CA ARG A 230 20.87 -3.62 3.11
C ARG A 230 20.73 -2.10 3.20
N ARG A 231 21.61 -1.37 2.54
CA ARG A 231 21.43 0.04 2.20
C ARG A 231 21.25 0.18 0.70
N TYR A 232 20.21 0.90 0.33
CA TYR A 232 19.88 1.19 -1.05
C TYR A 232 19.80 2.69 -1.28
N HIS A 233 20.53 3.18 -2.28
CA HIS A 233 20.44 4.55 -2.77
C HIS A 233 20.38 4.54 -4.29
N GLU A 234 19.32 5.13 -4.84
CA GLU A 234 19.20 5.37 -6.27
C GLU A 234 18.99 6.87 -6.50
N PHE A 235 19.94 7.51 -7.18
CA PHE A 235 19.88 8.93 -7.53
C PHE A 235 19.91 9.12 -9.04
N ARG A 236 19.12 10.09 -9.53
CA ARG A 236 19.00 10.40 -10.95
C ARG A 236 19.11 11.89 -11.22
N THR A 237 19.73 12.25 -12.34
CA THR A 237 19.61 13.59 -12.91
C THR A 237 18.35 13.67 -13.77
N VAL A 238 17.73 14.85 -13.85
CA VAL A 238 16.50 15.09 -14.62
C VAL A 238 16.73 16.25 -15.58
N GLY A 239 16.68 15.97 -16.88
CA GLY A 239 16.88 16.98 -17.94
C GLY A 239 18.34 17.45 -18.12
N ARG A 240 19.29 16.87 -17.38
CA ARG A 240 20.73 17.14 -17.50
C ARG A 240 21.57 15.87 -17.35
N ARG A 241 22.85 15.95 -17.71
CA ARG A 241 23.85 14.88 -17.50
C ARG A 241 25.05 15.43 -16.75
N LEU A 242 25.67 14.59 -15.94
CA LEU A 242 26.95 14.84 -15.32
C LEU A 242 28.06 14.76 -16.37
N ASP A 243 29.03 15.67 -16.28
CA ASP A 243 30.23 15.61 -17.10
C ASP A 243 31.19 14.51 -16.63
N GLY A 244 32.21 14.23 -17.43
CA GLY A 244 33.19 13.18 -17.14
C GLY A 244 33.98 13.42 -15.85
N ALA A 245 34.27 14.68 -15.50
CA ALA A 245 35.00 15.02 -14.30
C ALA A 245 34.16 14.75 -13.04
N ARG A 246 32.86 15.09 -13.08
CA ARG A 246 31.90 14.85 -12.00
C ARG A 246 31.64 13.35 -11.80
N VAL A 247 31.50 12.58 -12.90
CA VAL A 247 31.38 11.12 -12.83
C VAL A 247 32.64 10.49 -12.22
N ALA A 248 33.83 10.94 -12.63
CA ALA A 248 35.09 10.44 -12.06
C ALA A 248 35.20 10.77 -10.56
N ALA A 249 34.83 11.98 -10.15
CA ALA A 249 34.82 12.39 -8.75
C ALA A 249 33.84 11.55 -7.91
N LEU A 250 32.64 11.28 -8.43
CA LEU A 250 31.66 10.43 -7.74
C LEU A 250 32.16 8.99 -7.60
N ARG A 251 32.80 8.42 -8.62
CA ARG A 251 33.37 7.07 -8.54
C ARG A 251 34.50 6.96 -7.53
N ALA A 252 35.25 8.04 -7.32
CA ALA A 252 36.25 8.11 -6.26
C ALA A 252 35.61 8.24 -4.87
N ALA A 253 34.49 8.98 -4.75
CA ALA A 253 33.81 9.22 -3.48
C ALA A 253 32.92 8.06 -3.03
N VAL A 254 32.32 7.32 -3.97
CA VAL A 254 31.38 6.23 -3.73
C VAL A 254 31.80 5.02 -4.59
N PRO A 255 32.91 4.35 -4.24
CA PRO A 255 33.54 3.34 -5.09
C PRO A 255 32.67 2.12 -5.36
N ASP A 256 31.75 1.78 -4.45
CA ASP A 256 30.88 0.60 -4.55
C ASP A 256 29.55 0.86 -5.28
N ALA A 257 29.33 2.07 -5.79
CA ALA A 257 28.13 2.41 -6.54
C ALA A 257 28.33 2.27 -8.07
N ASP A 258 27.30 1.80 -8.75
CA ASP A 258 27.19 1.90 -10.22
C ASP A 258 26.85 3.34 -10.60
N ILE A 259 27.88 4.07 -11.03
CA ILE A 259 27.79 5.50 -11.37
C ILE A 259 27.92 5.69 -12.88
N GLY A 260 26.92 6.37 -13.45
CA GLY A 260 26.89 6.80 -14.83
C GLY A 260 26.55 8.29 -14.98
N PRO A 261 26.51 8.83 -16.21
CA PRO A 261 26.28 10.26 -16.45
C PRO A 261 24.92 10.80 -16.01
N GLY A 262 23.99 9.97 -15.57
CA GLY A 262 22.70 10.43 -15.05
C GLY A 262 22.13 9.55 -13.94
N ARG A 263 22.92 8.63 -13.38
CA ARG A 263 22.50 7.76 -12.30
C ARG A 263 23.65 7.46 -11.34
N LEU A 264 23.29 7.25 -10.08
CA LEU A 264 24.09 6.54 -9.09
C LEU A 264 23.18 5.48 -8.47
N LEU A 265 23.62 4.23 -8.49
CA LEU A 265 22.95 3.12 -7.82
C LEU A 265 23.92 2.48 -6.83
N PHE A 266 23.59 2.55 -5.55
CA PHE A 266 24.27 1.86 -4.48
C PHE A 266 23.27 0.87 -3.87
N ASP A 267 23.59 -0.42 -3.90
CA ASP A 267 22.74 -1.47 -3.34
C ASP A 267 23.65 -2.54 -2.72
N ARG A 268 23.82 -2.47 -1.40
CA ARG A 268 24.80 -3.28 -0.67
C ARG A 268 24.28 -3.72 0.68
N MET A 269 24.75 -4.89 1.10
CA MET A 269 24.69 -5.33 2.49
C MET A 269 25.90 -4.73 3.23
N ILE A 270 25.68 -4.11 4.38
CA ILE A 270 26.67 -3.32 5.14
C ILE A 270 26.65 -3.75 6.60
N ASP A 271 27.82 -4.00 7.19
CA ASP A 271 27.91 -4.33 8.61
C ASP A 271 27.55 -3.14 9.50
N PRO A 272 26.48 -3.24 10.31
CA PRO A 272 26.02 -2.11 11.04
C PRO A 272 26.98 -1.60 12.11
N ASP A 273 27.84 -2.47 12.62
CA ASP A 273 28.80 -2.17 13.69
C ASP A 273 30.18 -1.82 13.15
N ARG A 274 30.42 -1.97 11.84
CA ARG A 274 31.77 -1.87 11.25
C ARG A 274 31.88 -0.96 10.03
N GLU A 275 30.79 -0.60 9.38
CA GLU A 275 30.82 0.19 8.14
C GLU A 275 29.94 1.45 8.23
N ASP A 276 30.60 2.60 8.36
CA ASP A 276 30.06 3.87 7.88
C ASP A 276 30.09 3.86 6.34
N LEU A 277 29.13 4.50 5.67
CA LEU A 277 29.15 4.62 4.21
C LEU A 277 30.43 5.28 3.72
N GLY A 278 31.09 6.09 4.55
CA GLY A 278 32.26 6.87 4.16
C GLY A 278 31.90 8.06 3.26
N TRP A 279 30.62 8.24 2.96
CA TRP A 279 30.03 9.36 2.24
C TRP A 279 28.65 9.68 2.81
N ASP A 280 28.24 10.94 2.69
CA ASP A 280 26.92 11.43 3.10
C ASP A 280 25.97 11.39 1.89
N PRO A 281 24.91 10.55 1.92
CA PRO A 281 23.96 10.46 0.80
C PRO A 281 23.22 11.76 0.51
N GLY A 282 22.88 12.54 1.53
CA GLY A 282 22.22 13.83 1.38
C GLY A 282 23.12 14.86 0.70
N ARG A 283 24.42 14.85 1.01
CA ARG A 283 25.42 15.71 0.35
C ARG A 283 25.65 15.29 -1.10
N VAL A 284 25.90 14.00 -1.36
CA VAL A 284 26.10 13.47 -2.72
C VAL A 284 24.88 13.75 -3.59
N PHE A 285 23.68 13.52 -3.06
CA PHE A 285 22.43 13.89 -3.71
C PHE A 285 22.38 15.38 -4.04
N GLY A 286 22.53 16.24 -3.01
CA GLY A 286 22.39 17.68 -3.14
C GLY A 286 23.34 18.30 -4.16
N ASP A 287 24.57 17.79 -4.25
CA ASP A 287 25.56 18.33 -5.18
C ASP A 287 25.30 17.89 -6.62
N CYS A 288 24.85 16.66 -6.85
CA CYS A 288 24.92 16.06 -8.19
C CYS A 288 23.57 15.73 -8.82
N PHE A 289 22.51 15.48 -8.06
CA PHE A 289 21.30 14.83 -8.55
C PHE A 289 20.04 15.66 -8.34
N ASP A 290 18.95 15.25 -8.99
CA ASP A 290 17.69 16.00 -9.02
C ASP A 290 16.51 15.21 -8.42
N ALA A 291 16.59 13.88 -8.42
CA ALA A 291 15.65 12.98 -7.78
C ALA A 291 16.40 11.81 -7.13
N GLY A 292 15.97 11.39 -5.94
CA GLY A 292 16.70 10.36 -5.19
C GLY A 292 15.82 9.56 -4.27
N LEU A 293 16.14 8.28 -4.12
CA LEU A 293 15.47 7.33 -3.25
C LEU A 293 16.50 6.67 -2.34
N SER A 294 16.21 6.64 -1.04
CA SER A 294 17.01 5.95 -0.04
C SER A 294 16.15 4.97 0.74
N PHE A 295 16.66 3.76 0.95
CA PHE A 295 16.19 2.85 1.99
C PHE A 295 17.36 2.47 2.88
N ASP A 296 17.22 2.76 4.18
CA ASP A 296 18.07 2.20 5.21
C ASP A 296 17.23 1.24 6.05
N GLN A 297 17.64 -0.04 6.11
CA GLN A 297 16.96 -1.06 6.91
C GLN A 297 16.91 -0.74 8.42
N ARG A 298 17.64 0.28 8.88
CA ARG A 298 17.56 0.81 10.26
C ARG A 298 16.39 1.76 10.52
N GLY A 299 15.56 2.07 9.52
CA GLY A 299 14.33 2.83 9.75
C GLY A 299 13.98 3.87 8.69
N PRO A 300 14.89 4.75 8.26
CA PRO A 300 14.50 5.80 7.33
C PRO A 300 14.42 5.27 5.89
N ARG A 301 13.26 5.49 5.28
CA ARG A 301 13.14 5.57 3.83
C ARG A 301 12.82 7.00 3.44
N SER A 302 13.46 7.47 2.37
CA SER A 302 13.22 8.83 1.92
C SER A 302 13.28 9.02 0.42
N LEU A 303 12.39 9.88 -0.05
CA LEU A 303 12.31 10.37 -1.43
C LEU A 303 12.73 11.83 -1.44
N ARG A 304 13.74 12.16 -2.25
CA ARG A 304 14.29 13.52 -2.36
C ARG A 304 14.07 14.09 -3.76
N PHE A 305 13.68 15.36 -3.82
CA PHE A 305 13.61 16.14 -5.05
C PHE A 305 14.34 17.47 -4.90
N ARG A 306 15.19 17.78 -5.87
CA ARG A 306 15.79 19.10 -6.04
C ARG A 306 14.85 19.97 -6.90
N LEU A 307 14.41 21.07 -6.31
CA LEU A 307 13.47 22.02 -6.89
C LEU A 307 14.09 23.44 -6.92
N PRO A 308 13.67 24.31 -7.84
CA PRO A 308 14.10 25.71 -7.86
C PRO A 308 13.83 26.38 -6.51
N GLY A 309 14.79 27.17 -6.01
CA GLY A 309 14.65 27.86 -4.72
C GLY A 309 13.48 28.84 -4.65
N SER A 310 12.93 29.26 -5.80
CA SER A 310 11.69 30.05 -5.85
C SER A 310 10.49 29.33 -5.24
N LEU A 311 10.52 27.99 -5.15
CA LEU A 311 9.48 27.19 -4.49
C LEU A 311 9.66 27.05 -2.97
N ALA A 312 10.81 27.46 -2.41
CA ALA A 312 11.11 27.28 -0.97
C ALA A 312 10.00 27.82 -0.06
N ARG A 313 9.51 29.04 -0.32
CA ARG A 313 8.41 29.64 0.46
C ARG A 313 7.09 28.88 0.38
N ARG A 314 6.84 28.17 -0.73
CA ARG A 314 5.61 27.40 -0.94
C ARG A 314 5.65 26.05 -0.24
N VAL A 315 6.84 25.46 -0.10
CA VAL A 315 7.03 24.14 0.52
C VAL A 315 7.32 24.22 2.02
N GLU A 316 7.88 25.32 2.52
CA GLU A 316 8.19 25.54 3.95
C GLU A 316 7.04 25.23 4.91
N PRO A 317 5.77 25.59 4.62
CA PRO A 317 4.66 25.31 5.53
C PRO A 317 4.43 23.82 5.80
N TYR A 318 4.89 22.93 4.91
CA TYR A 318 4.72 21.48 5.04
C TYR A 318 5.83 20.83 5.85
N ARG A 319 6.86 21.56 6.27
CA ARG A 319 7.95 21.01 7.05
C ARG A 319 7.43 20.41 8.36
N ILE A 320 7.75 19.15 8.60
CA ILE A 320 7.41 18.44 9.83
C ILE A 320 8.42 17.32 10.06
N LEU A 321 8.77 17.09 11.33
CA LEU A 321 9.69 16.03 11.71
C LEU A 321 9.12 14.67 11.29
N PHE A 322 9.93 13.77 10.72
CA PHE A 322 9.50 12.43 10.30
C PHE A 322 8.38 12.44 9.24
N GLY A 323 8.38 13.44 8.36
CA GLY A 323 7.45 13.52 7.24
C GLY A 323 7.98 14.35 6.08
N VAL A 324 8.32 15.61 6.33
CA VAL A 324 8.85 16.52 5.30
C VAL A 324 10.03 17.31 5.85
N ALA A 325 11.22 17.03 5.32
CA ALA A 325 12.44 17.77 5.58
C ALA A 325 12.82 18.65 4.38
N LEU A 326 13.46 19.79 4.67
CA LEU A 326 13.85 20.78 3.68
C LEU A 326 15.31 21.19 3.89
N ALA A 327 16.07 21.27 2.80
CA ALA A 327 17.44 21.80 2.81
C ALA A 327 17.65 22.75 1.63
N VAL A 328 18.39 23.84 1.84
CA VAL A 328 18.76 24.77 0.76
C VAL A 328 20.19 24.47 0.31
N ARG A 329 20.39 24.28 -1.01
CA ARG A 329 21.68 23.93 -1.62
C ARG A 329 21.82 24.66 -2.96
N ASP A 330 22.90 25.43 -3.14
CA ASP A 330 23.21 26.16 -4.38
C ASP A 330 22.05 27.01 -4.95
N GLY A 331 21.24 27.61 -4.07
CA GLY A 331 20.07 28.40 -4.47
C GLY A 331 18.82 27.57 -4.83
N ASP A 332 18.90 26.24 -4.77
CA ASP A 332 17.77 25.31 -4.89
C ASP A 332 17.28 24.84 -3.52
N VAL A 333 16.04 24.35 -3.47
CA VAL A 333 15.48 23.67 -2.31
C VAL A 333 15.39 22.17 -2.59
N VAL A 334 16.01 21.39 -1.70
CA VAL A 334 15.85 19.95 -1.63
C VAL A 334 14.70 19.66 -0.69
N VAL A 335 13.64 19.05 -1.22
CA VAL A 335 12.53 18.51 -0.46
C VAL A 335 12.80 17.03 -0.24
N GLU A 336 12.68 16.58 1.00
CA GLU A 336 12.78 15.18 1.39
C GLU A 336 11.45 14.75 2.03
N LEU A 337 10.80 13.76 1.44
CA LEU A 337 9.63 13.09 1.99
C LEU A 337 10.13 11.83 2.68
N GLU A 338 9.97 11.77 3.99
CA GLU A 338 10.57 10.73 4.81
C GLU A 338 9.51 9.97 5.59
N ARG A 339 9.77 8.68 5.80
CA ARG A 339 9.07 7.85 6.77
C ARG A 339 10.14 7.28 7.69
N TYR A 340 9.98 7.52 8.98
CA TYR A 340 10.83 6.95 10.01
C TYR A 340 10.05 5.89 10.78
N GLU A 341 10.56 4.66 10.77
CA GLU A 341 9.98 3.55 11.52
C GLU A 341 10.91 3.20 12.68
N GLU A 342 10.57 3.74 13.85
CA GLU A 342 11.23 3.41 15.11
C GLU A 342 10.67 2.06 15.61
N ASP A 343 11.55 1.15 16.04
CA ASP A 343 11.23 -0.13 16.71
C ASP A 343 10.79 -1.33 15.84
N ARG A 344 11.05 -1.36 14.51
CA ARG A 344 10.93 -2.58 13.70
C ARG A 344 12.03 -2.71 12.64
N GLU A 345 13.11 -3.38 13.03
CA GLU A 345 14.18 -3.81 12.13
C GLU A 345 13.58 -4.67 11.00
N THR A 346 13.99 -4.41 9.75
CA THR A 346 13.72 -5.22 8.54
C THR A 346 12.42 -5.01 7.77
N ALA A 347 11.63 -3.95 8.00
CA ALA A 347 10.38 -3.67 7.26
C ALA A 347 10.53 -3.70 5.71
N TYR A 348 11.74 -3.58 5.15
CA TYR A 348 11.98 -3.64 3.69
C TYR A 348 12.95 -4.75 3.26
N ALA A 349 13.28 -5.72 4.12
CA ALA A 349 14.24 -6.77 3.80
C ALA A 349 13.82 -7.67 2.63
N GLY A 350 12.52 -7.77 2.34
CA GLY A 350 11.97 -8.52 1.19
C GLY A 350 11.50 -7.65 0.01
N THR A 351 11.63 -6.32 0.07
CA THR A 351 11.16 -5.44 -0.99
C THR A 351 12.28 -5.16 -1.99
N ASP A 352 11.99 -5.25 -3.29
CA ASP A 352 12.85 -4.69 -4.32
C ASP A 352 12.59 -3.17 -4.44
N PRO A 353 13.54 -2.30 -4.05
CA PRO A 353 13.41 -0.86 -4.15
C PRO A 353 13.57 -0.33 -5.58
N ALA A 354 14.10 -1.12 -6.52
CA ALA A 354 14.43 -0.65 -7.87
C ALA A 354 13.25 -0.05 -8.69
N PRO A 355 12.00 -0.55 -8.58
CA PRO A 355 10.87 0.03 -9.31
C PRO A 355 10.43 1.40 -8.79
N TRP A 356 10.69 1.71 -7.52
CA TRP A 356 10.01 2.78 -6.78
C TRP A 356 10.36 4.18 -7.28
N LEU A 357 11.63 4.48 -7.54
CA LEU A 357 12.01 5.83 -7.98
C LEU A 357 11.36 6.16 -9.33
N ALA A 358 11.21 5.19 -10.21
CA ALA A 358 10.57 5.40 -11.51
C ALA A 358 9.08 5.76 -11.37
N GLU A 359 8.37 5.11 -10.46
CA GLU A 359 6.95 5.40 -10.16
C GLU A 359 6.76 6.75 -9.45
N LEU A 360 7.71 7.15 -8.60
CA LEU A 360 7.64 8.37 -7.81
C LEU A 360 8.17 9.60 -8.56
N LEU A 361 8.99 9.42 -9.60
CA LEU A 361 9.61 10.52 -10.35
C LEU A 361 8.62 11.57 -10.88
N PRO A 362 7.41 11.21 -11.38
CA PRO A 362 6.42 12.19 -11.85
C PRO A 362 6.00 13.23 -10.79
N LEU A 363 6.11 12.91 -9.49
CA LEU A 363 5.81 13.86 -8.40
C LEU A 363 6.67 15.12 -8.48
N ARG A 364 7.90 15.02 -8.99
CA ARG A 364 8.76 16.19 -9.18
C ARG A 364 8.13 17.18 -10.15
N ALA A 365 7.59 16.71 -11.28
CA ALA A 365 6.93 17.57 -12.25
C ALA A 365 5.66 18.21 -11.64
N ALA A 366 4.85 17.41 -10.94
CA ALA A 366 3.67 17.90 -10.24
C ALA A 366 4.01 19.01 -9.22
N LEU A 367 5.10 18.87 -8.45
CA LEU A 367 5.58 19.89 -7.52
C LEU A 367 6.04 21.17 -8.23
N LEU A 368 6.69 21.05 -9.40
CA LEU A 368 7.09 22.20 -10.22
C LEU A 368 5.88 22.96 -10.77
N ASP A 369 4.85 22.23 -11.17
CA ASP A 369 3.57 22.79 -11.65
C ASP A 369 2.71 23.33 -10.49
N GLY A 370 3.12 23.05 -9.25
CA GLY A 370 2.53 23.62 -8.05
C GLY A 370 1.49 22.75 -7.36
N ASP A 371 1.38 21.48 -7.73
CA ASP A 371 0.60 20.49 -7.00
C ASP A 371 1.33 20.10 -5.70
N LEU A 372 0.80 20.55 -4.56
CA LEU A 372 1.39 20.32 -3.24
C LEU A 372 0.76 19.12 -2.52
N ARG A 373 -0.05 18.29 -3.19
CA ARG A 373 -0.69 17.11 -2.57
C ARG A 373 0.33 16.11 -2.04
N ALA A 374 1.46 15.94 -2.72
CA ALA A 374 2.55 15.07 -2.26
C ALA A 374 3.13 15.54 -0.91
N LEU A 375 3.37 16.85 -0.77
CA LEU A 375 3.84 17.44 0.48
C LEU A 375 2.79 17.31 1.58
N HIS A 376 1.52 17.55 1.25
CA HIS A 376 0.44 17.43 2.21
C HIS A 376 0.26 15.99 2.70
N LEU A 377 0.40 15.00 1.81
CA LEU A 377 0.33 13.60 2.15
C LEU A 377 1.47 13.21 3.11
N ALA A 378 2.72 13.54 2.77
CA ALA A 378 3.87 13.28 3.64
C ALA A 378 3.79 14.04 4.98
N TRP A 379 3.29 15.28 4.97
CA TRP A 379 3.01 16.03 6.20
C TRP A 379 1.96 15.34 7.06
N ALA A 380 0.86 14.87 6.45
CA ALA A 380 -0.22 14.19 7.17
C ALA A 380 0.25 12.88 7.81
N HIS A 381 1.15 12.16 7.14
CA HIS A 381 1.84 11.00 7.70
C HIS A 381 2.72 11.37 8.90
N GLY A 382 3.59 12.36 8.74
CA GLY A 382 4.43 12.85 9.84
C GLY A 382 3.61 13.41 11.02
N ALA A 383 2.46 14.04 10.76
CA ALA A 383 1.59 14.58 11.81
C ALA A 383 1.00 13.51 12.74
N GLN A 384 0.89 12.26 12.28
CA GLN A 384 0.42 11.13 13.10
C GLN A 384 1.50 10.58 14.04
N GLU A 385 2.78 10.90 13.78
CA GLU A 385 3.91 10.46 14.58
C GLU A 385 3.82 10.98 16.01
N ARG A 386 4.20 10.12 16.97
CA ARG A 386 4.10 10.41 18.42
C ARG A 386 4.76 11.74 18.79
N HIS A 387 5.84 12.08 18.11
CA HIS A 387 6.62 13.30 18.32
C HIS A 387 5.92 14.58 17.87
N ASN A 388 4.90 14.47 17.01
CA ASN A 388 4.22 15.60 16.38
C ASN A 388 2.75 15.79 16.81
N ARG A 389 2.12 14.80 17.45
CA ARG A 389 0.66 14.80 17.74
C ARG A 389 0.14 16.08 18.39
N ASP A 390 0.90 16.69 19.30
CA ASP A 390 0.48 17.90 20.02
C ASP A 390 0.91 19.21 19.35
N ARG A 391 1.66 19.14 18.24
CA ARG A 391 2.31 20.29 17.58
C ARG A 391 1.95 20.42 16.11
N ALA A 392 1.40 19.37 15.49
CA ALA A 392 1.06 19.35 14.08
C ALA A 392 -0.15 20.26 13.81
N VAL A 393 0.12 21.43 13.23
CA VAL A 393 -0.92 22.31 12.70
C VAL A 393 -0.95 22.18 11.19
N ARG A 394 -2.12 21.85 10.63
CA ARG A 394 -2.29 21.69 9.18
C ARG A 394 -1.84 22.96 8.45
N PRO A 395 -0.99 22.84 7.40
CA PRO A 395 -0.54 24.00 6.66
C PRO A 395 -1.71 24.77 6.05
N HIS A 396 -1.70 26.10 6.19
CA HIS A 396 -2.75 26.94 5.63
C HIS A 396 -2.83 26.79 4.11
N GLY A 397 -4.03 26.54 3.59
CA GLY A 397 -4.25 26.33 2.16
C GLY A 397 -3.77 24.97 1.64
N ALA A 398 -3.47 24.00 2.51
CA ALA A 398 -3.11 22.66 2.09
C ALA A 398 -4.23 22.02 1.24
N PRO A 399 -3.92 21.47 0.05
CA PRO A 399 -4.92 20.92 -0.86
C PRO A 399 -5.70 19.78 -0.20
N ALA A 400 -6.92 19.48 -0.66
CA ALA A 400 -7.64 18.32 -0.15
C ALA A 400 -6.88 17.02 -0.51
N LEU A 401 -6.78 16.10 0.45
CA LEU A 401 -6.34 14.73 0.21
C LEU A 401 -7.60 13.90 0.04
N ASP A 402 -7.99 13.70 -1.21
CA ASP A 402 -9.04 12.77 -1.58
C ASP A 402 -8.36 11.58 -2.28
N PRO A 403 -8.28 10.41 -1.63
CA PRO A 403 -7.69 9.21 -2.23
C PRO A 403 -8.34 8.78 -3.53
N ASP A 404 -9.59 9.18 -3.82
CA ASP A 404 -10.27 8.94 -5.10
C ASP A 404 -9.76 9.85 -6.22
N ALA A 405 -9.15 10.98 -5.86
CA ALA A 405 -8.57 11.95 -6.80
C ALA A 405 -7.05 11.84 -6.92
N PHE A 406 -6.43 10.81 -6.33
CA PHE A 406 -5.00 10.60 -6.41
C PHE A 406 -4.59 10.16 -7.81
N THR A 407 -3.52 10.79 -8.31
CA THR A 407 -2.84 10.32 -9.51
C THR A 407 -2.05 9.05 -9.19
N PRO A 408 -1.63 8.25 -10.20
CA PRO A 408 -0.85 7.03 -9.97
C PRO A 408 0.39 7.26 -9.08
N GLU A 409 1.10 8.38 -9.27
CA GLU A 409 2.27 8.72 -8.48
C GLU A 409 1.95 9.13 -7.04
N LEU A 410 0.76 9.69 -6.77
CA LEU A 410 0.28 9.93 -5.41
C LEU A 410 -0.10 8.63 -4.70
N HIS A 411 -0.68 7.67 -5.42
CA HIS A 411 -0.87 6.31 -4.89
C HIS A 411 0.47 5.62 -4.62
N ALA A 412 1.45 5.78 -5.51
CA ALA A 412 2.80 5.26 -5.28
C ALA A 412 3.44 5.89 -4.02
N LEU A 413 3.26 7.20 -3.82
CA LEU A 413 3.71 7.88 -2.60
C LEU A 413 2.98 7.39 -1.36
N ASP A 414 1.67 7.21 -1.43
CA ASP A 414 0.88 6.71 -0.31
C ASP A 414 1.34 5.30 0.09
N ARG A 415 1.60 4.42 -0.88
CA ARG A 415 2.25 3.13 -0.63
C ARG A 415 3.65 3.32 -0.05
N PHE A 416 4.43 4.26 -0.56
CA PHE A 416 5.78 4.55 -0.07
C PHE A 416 5.79 5.07 1.36
N LEU A 417 4.69 5.63 1.87
CA LEU A 417 4.61 6.14 3.23
C LEU A 417 3.93 5.14 4.18
N ASN A 418 2.96 4.37 3.69
CA ASN A 418 2.15 3.43 4.49
C ASN A 418 2.57 1.97 4.43
N ALA A 419 3.16 1.51 3.32
CA ALA A 419 3.46 0.10 3.18
C ALA A 419 4.58 -0.25 4.17
N ALA A 420 4.22 -0.81 5.31
CA ALA A 420 4.97 -1.92 5.86
C ALA A 420 4.52 -3.14 5.03
N PRO A 421 5.38 -3.75 4.20
CA PRO A 421 5.02 -4.98 3.49
C PRO A 421 4.63 -6.09 4.46
#